data_AF-X1V8B6-F1
#
_entry.id   AF-X1V8B6-F1
#
_cell.length_a   1.000
_cell.length_b   1.000
_cell.length_c   1.000
_cell.angle_alpha   90.00
_cell.angle_beta   90.00
_cell.angle_gamma   90.00
#
_symmetry.space_group_name_H-M   'P 1'
#
loop_
_entity.id
_entity.type
_entity.pdbx_description
1 polymer ?
#
loop_
_entity_poly.entity_id
_entity_poly.type
_entity_poly.pdbx_seq_one_letter_code
_entity_poly.pdbx_strand_id
1 'polypeptide(L)'
;MLSLQAKGCHNINLVSPTHVVPYILDALELAVTMGLHLPLVYNSGGYDSVETLELLDGIIDIYMPDMKYSDEKTAEQLSGIKDYPSINKAAIREMHRQVGDLQM
;
A
#
# COMPACT_ATOMS: atom_id res chain seq x y z
N MET A 1 5.17 3.32 -15.63
CA MET A 1 4.11 2.29 -15.52
C MET A 1 3.82 1.67 -16.88
N LEU A 2 3.37 2.43 -17.88
CA LEU A 2 3.08 1.91 -19.23
C LEU A 2 4.22 1.13 -19.89
N SER A 3 5.48 1.54 -19.70
CA SER A 3 6.64 0.81 -20.21
C SER A 3 6.83 -0.56 -19.55
N LEU A 4 6.42 -0.74 -18.28
CA LEU A 4 6.42 -2.03 -17.59
C LEU A 4 5.29 -2.91 -18.14
N GLN A 5 4.12 -2.34 -18.40
CA GLN A 5 3.03 -3.03 -19.10
C GLN A 5 3.45 -3.50 -20.49
N ALA A 6 4.09 -2.65 -21.30
CA ALA A 6 4.59 -3.02 -22.61
C ALA A 6 5.65 -4.14 -22.58
N LYS A 7 6.37 -4.28 -21.46
CA LYS A 7 7.33 -5.36 -21.22
C LYS A 7 6.67 -6.66 -20.74
N GLY A 8 5.35 -6.68 -20.54
CA GLY A 8 4.61 -7.84 -20.03
C GLY A 8 4.76 -8.05 -18.53
N CYS A 9 5.06 -7.01 -17.73
CA CYS A 9 5.02 -7.13 -16.28
C CYS A 9 3.59 -7.44 -15.80
N HIS A 10 3.46 -8.22 -14.74
CA HIS A 10 2.16 -8.68 -14.23
C HIS A 10 1.45 -7.64 -13.35
N ASN A 11 2.19 -6.69 -12.77
CA ASN A 11 1.67 -5.64 -11.90
C ASN A 11 2.64 -4.44 -11.85
N ILE A 12 2.17 -3.36 -11.24
CA ILE A 12 3.00 -2.23 -10.80
C ILE A 12 3.10 -2.29 -9.28
N ASN A 13 4.29 -2.59 -8.77
CA ASN A 13 4.54 -2.65 -7.33
C ASN A 13 5.15 -1.33 -6.82
N LEU A 14 4.36 -0.61 -6.02
CA LEU A 14 4.72 0.64 -5.37
C LEU A 14 5.34 0.32 -4.00
N VAL A 15 6.65 0.52 -3.86
CA VAL A 15 7.40 0.16 -2.64
C VAL A 15 7.66 1.40 -1.79
N SER A 16 7.23 1.35 -0.53
CA SER A 16 7.24 2.47 0.42
C SER A 16 6.59 3.77 -0.10
N PRO A 17 5.39 3.71 -0.71
CA PRO A 17 4.81 4.85 -1.42
C PRO A 17 4.17 5.91 -0.52
N THR A 18 3.97 5.64 0.78
CA THR A 18 3.16 6.45 1.71
C THR A 18 3.40 7.96 1.61
N HIS A 19 4.66 8.37 1.58
CA HIS A 19 5.05 9.79 1.57
C HIS A 19 4.88 10.51 0.22
N VAL A 20 4.54 9.78 -0.84
CA VAL A 20 4.36 10.29 -2.21
C VAL A 20 3.01 9.91 -2.82
N VAL A 21 2.07 9.42 -2.00
CA VAL A 21 0.72 9.03 -2.45
C VAL A 21 0.05 10.09 -3.34
N PRO A 22 0.05 11.40 -3.02
CA PRO A 22 -0.59 12.39 -3.88
C PRO A 22 -0.03 12.39 -5.31
N TYR A 23 1.29 12.35 -5.46
CA TYR A 23 1.93 12.34 -6.78
C TYR A 23 1.73 11.03 -7.54
N ILE A 24 1.60 9.91 -6.82
CA ILE A 24 1.26 8.63 -7.42
C ILE A 24 -0.14 8.68 -8.01
N LEU A 25 -1.11 9.25 -7.28
CA LEU A 25 -2.49 9.40 -7.76
C LEU A 25 -2.56 10.30 -9.00
N ASP A 26 -1.87 11.44 -9.01
CA ASP A 26 -1.77 12.32 -10.20
C ASP A 26 -1.20 11.57 -11.42
N ALA A 27 -0.14 10.78 -11.21
CA ALA A 27 0.48 10.00 -12.28
C ALA A 27 -0.40 8.85 -12.77
N LEU A 28 -1.17 8.23 -11.87
CA LEU A 28 -2.09 7.14 -12.20
C LEU A 28 -3.26 7.65 -13.04
N GLU A 29 -3.83 8.81 -12.72
CA GLU A 29 -4.89 9.43 -13.52
C GLU A 29 -4.46 9.55 -14.99
N LEU A 30 -3.27 10.11 -15.24
CA LEU A 30 -2.71 10.19 -16.58
C LEU A 30 -2.46 8.81 -17.19
N ALA A 31 -1.84 7.89 -16.45
CA ALA A 31 -1.49 6.58 -16.99
C ALA A 31 -2.71 5.74 -17.38
N VAL A 32 -3.81 5.81 -16.61
CA VAL A 32 -5.08 5.12 -16.92
C VAL A 32 -5.70 5.67 -18.20
N THR A 33 -5.72 6.99 -18.42
CA THR A 33 -6.20 7.57 -19.69
C THR A 33 -5.38 7.12 -20.91
N MET A 34 -4.12 6.73 -20.69
CA MET A 34 -3.21 6.21 -21.69
C MET A 34 -3.26 4.67 -21.83
N GLY A 35 -4.18 3.99 -21.13
CA GLY A 35 -4.41 2.55 -21.24
C GLY A 35 -3.63 1.67 -20.26
N LEU A 36 -3.19 2.22 -19.11
CA LEU A 36 -2.70 1.39 -18.00
C LEU A 36 -3.84 0.50 -17.48
N HIS A 37 -3.61 -0.80 -17.41
CA HIS A 37 -4.57 -1.80 -16.94
C HIS A 37 -3.91 -2.88 -16.05
N LEU A 38 -2.63 -2.71 -15.70
CA LEU A 38 -1.96 -3.63 -14.80
C LEU A 38 -2.45 -3.43 -13.36
N PRO A 39 -2.62 -4.51 -12.58
CA PRO A 39 -2.88 -4.42 -11.16
C PRO A 39 -1.83 -3.60 -10.41
N LEU A 40 -2.27 -2.84 -9.41
CA LEU A 40 -1.44 -2.04 -8.52
C LEU A 40 -1.23 -2.78 -7.19
N VAL A 41 0.04 -2.95 -6.82
CA VAL A 41 0.44 -3.52 -5.53
C VAL A 41 0.98 -2.39 -4.65
N TYR A 42 0.43 -2.23 -3.46
CA TYR A 42 0.88 -1.25 -2.46
C TYR A 42 1.69 -1.97 -1.37
N ASN A 43 3.01 -1.84 -1.46
CA ASN A 43 3.96 -2.45 -0.54
C ASN A 43 4.46 -1.40 0.46
N SER A 44 4.08 -1.55 1.73
CA SER A 44 4.43 -0.58 2.76
C SER A 44 4.87 -1.25 4.06
N GLY A 45 5.43 -0.47 4.97
CA GLY A 45 5.75 -0.94 6.32
C GLY A 45 4.53 -1.20 7.20
N GLY A 46 3.31 -1.03 6.66
CA GLY A 46 2.05 -1.14 7.39
C GLY A 46 1.90 -0.09 8.48
N TYR A 47 2.56 1.06 8.37
CA TYR A 47 2.46 2.18 9.33
C TYR A 47 1.77 3.40 8.70
N ASP A 48 0.96 3.15 7.68
CA ASP A 48 0.17 4.14 6.96
C ASP A 48 -0.99 4.65 7.85
N SER A 49 -1.39 5.90 7.65
CA SER A 49 -2.58 6.43 8.32
C SER A 49 -3.84 5.85 7.68
N VAL A 50 -4.88 5.59 8.48
CA VAL A 50 -6.15 5.07 7.97
C VAL A 50 -6.78 6.06 6.97
N GLU A 51 -6.67 7.36 7.25
CA GLU A 51 -7.19 8.42 6.38
C GLU A 51 -6.52 8.40 5.00
N THR A 52 -5.22 8.08 4.94
CA THR A 52 -4.51 7.93 3.66
C THR A 52 -4.98 6.69 2.93
N LEU A 53 -5.21 5.58 3.64
CA LEU A 53 -5.69 4.34 3.05
C LEU A 53 -7.11 4.49 2.51
N GLU A 54 -8.00 5.20 3.20
CA GLU A 54 -9.37 5.46 2.72
C GLU A 54 -9.39 6.15 1.34
N LEU A 55 -8.41 7.02 1.05
CA LEU A 55 -8.26 7.65 -0.27
C LEU A 55 -7.83 6.68 -1.38
N LEU A 56 -7.32 5.50 -1.02
CA LEU A 56 -6.86 4.47 -1.93
C LEU A 56 -7.92 3.39 -2.21
N ASP A 57 -9.10 3.48 -1.57
CA ASP A 57 -10.19 2.53 -1.77
C ASP A 57 -10.66 2.50 -3.23
N GLY A 58 -10.65 1.31 -3.82
CA GLY A 58 -10.92 1.10 -5.24
C GLY A 58 -9.78 1.45 -6.20
N ILE A 59 -8.61 1.88 -5.70
CA ILE A 59 -7.42 2.20 -6.52
C ILE A 59 -6.38 1.07 -6.43
N ILE A 60 -6.12 0.55 -5.23
CA ILE A 60 -5.14 -0.50 -5.00
C ILE A 60 -5.81 -1.87 -5.10
N ASP A 61 -5.23 -2.76 -5.90
CA ASP A 61 -5.74 -4.13 -6.06
C ASP A 61 -5.20 -5.09 -4.99
N ILE A 62 -3.94 -4.90 -4.58
CA ILE A 62 -3.25 -5.79 -3.65
C ILE A 62 -2.45 -4.97 -2.64
N TYR A 63 -2.74 -5.16 -1.36
CA TYR A 63 -1.90 -4.66 -0.27
C TYR A 63 -0.86 -5.71 0.13
N MET A 64 0.38 -5.27 0.30
CA MET A 64 1.49 -6.10 0.81
C MET A 64 2.19 -5.38 1.97
N PRO A 65 1.54 -5.26 3.15
CA PRO A 65 2.10 -4.57 4.29
C PRO A 65 3.00 -5.47 5.13
N ASP A 66 3.98 -4.86 5.80
CA ASP A 66 4.71 -5.53 6.87
C ASP A 66 3.90 -5.56 8.18
N MET A 67 4.03 -6.67 8.94
CA MET A 67 3.64 -6.77 10.36
C MET A 67 4.87 -7.06 11.21
N LYS A 68 5.73 -6.05 11.41
CA LYS A 68 7.06 -6.25 12.00
C LYS A 68 7.03 -6.57 13.49
N TYR A 69 6.13 -5.93 14.23
CA TYR A 69 6.07 -5.99 15.69
C TYR A 69 4.63 -6.14 16.17
N SER A 70 4.43 -6.98 17.18
CA SER A 70 3.15 -7.15 17.88
C SER A 70 3.12 -6.50 19.27
N ASP A 71 4.27 -6.00 19.73
CA ASP A 71 4.52 -5.42 21.06
C ASP A 71 5.22 -4.04 20.91
N GLU A 72 4.77 -3.06 21.70
CA GLU A 72 5.24 -1.67 21.66
C GLU A 72 6.69 -1.55 22.12
N LYS A 73 7.06 -2.28 23.18
CA LYS A 73 8.41 -2.23 23.73
C LYS A 73 9.45 -2.72 22.72
N THR A 74 9.13 -3.78 21.98
CA THR A 74 9.98 -4.34 20.94
C THR A 74 10.09 -3.38 19.75
N ALA A 75 8.98 -2.76 19.34
CA ALA A 75 8.98 -1.76 18.28
C ALA A 75 9.82 -0.52 18.64
N GLU A 76 9.71 -0.03 19.87
CA GLU A 76 10.51 1.09 20.37
C GLU A 76 11.98 0.71 20.48
N GLN A 77 12.29 -0.46 21.03
CA GLN A 77 13.68 -0.90 21.21
C GLN A 77 14.41 -1.12 19.88
N LEU A 78 13.74 -1.68 18.87
CA LEU A 78 14.38 -2.07 17.61
C LEU A 78 14.25 -1.01 16.51
N SER A 79 13.21 -0.18 16.54
CA SER A 79 12.92 0.81 15.49
C SER A 79 12.63 2.21 16.01
N GLY A 80 12.54 2.44 17.33
CA GLY A 80 12.24 3.75 17.91
C GLY A 80 10.80 4.21 17.74
N ILE A 81 9.86 3.31 17.42
CA ILE A 81 8.44 3.63 17.16
C ILE A 81 7.59 3.07 18.30
N LYS A 82 6.78 3.91 18.94
CA LYS A 82 6.06 3.55 20.19
C LYS A 82 4.70 2.90 19.95
N ASP A 83 4.03 3.29 18.89
CA ASP A 83 2.63 3.02 18.58
C ASP A 83 2.46 2.16 17.32
N TYR A 84 3.55 1.50 16.90
CA TYR A 84 3.56 0.61 15.73
C TYR A 84 2.47 -0.46 15.78
N PRO A 85 2.31 -1.27 16.85
CA PRO A 85 1.32 -2.35 16.82
C PRO A 85 -0.13 -1.84 16.70
N SER A 86 -0.47 -0.70 17.32
CA SER A 86 -1.81 -0.13 17.22
C SER A 86 -2.11 0.42 15.83
N ILE A 87 -1.19 1.23 15.29
CA ILE A 87 -1.35 1.82 13.95
C ILE A 87 -1.33 0.73 12.89
N ASN A 88 -0.42 -0.22 12.99
CA ASN A 88 -0.30 -1.33 12.04
C ASN A 88 -1.55 -2.20 11.98
N LYS A 89 -2.14 -2.55 13.13
CA LYS A 89 -3.39 -3.30 13.15
C LYS A 89 -4.56 -2.51 12.57
N ALA A 90 -4.59 -1.19 12.77
CA ALA A 90 -5.62 -0.33 12.18
C ALA A 90 -5.46 -0.23 10.65
N ALA A 91 -4.25 0.05 10.18
CA ALA A 91 -3.90 0.10 8.76
C ALA A 91 -4.23 -1.22 8.05
N ILE A 92 -3.82 -2.36 8.59
CA ILE A 92 -4.05 -3.66 7.97
C ILE A 92 -5.53 -4.04 7.95
N ARG A 93 -6.29 -3.66 8.99
CA ARG A 93 -7.74 -3.85 8.98
C ARG A 93 -8.39 -3.05 7.85
N GLU A 94 -7.95 -1.82 7.63
CA GLU A 94 -8.47 -0.99 6.55
C GLU A 94 -8.06 -1.53 5.17
N MET A 95 -6.79 -1.92 4.99
CA MET A 95 -6.32 -2.58 3.77
C MET A 95 -7.15 -3.83 3.46
N HIS A 96 -7.40 -4.68 4.46
CA HIS A 96 -8.22 -5.88 4.32
C HIS A 96 -9.68 -5.56 4.01
N ARG A 97 -10.26 -4.51 4.60
CA ARG A 97 -11.62 -4.05 4.28
C ARG A 97 -11.77 -3.72 2.79
N GLN A 98 -10.75 -3.12 2.19
CA GLN A 98 -10.80 -2.66 0.79
C GLN A 98 -10.68 -3.81 -0.22
N VAL A 99 -9.72 -4.73 -0.02
CA VAL A 99 -9.41 -5.76 -1.04
C VAL A 99 -9.76 -7.19 -0.64
N GLY A 100 -10.08 -7.43 0.64
CA GLY A 100 -10.42 -8.75 1.17
C GLY A 100 -9.27 -9.76 1.14
N ASP A 101 -9.64 -11.04 1.14
CA ASP A 101 -8.69 -12.16 1.07
C ASP A 101 -8.29 -12.44 -0.38
N LEU A 102 -7.02 -12.84 -0.59
CA LEU A 102 -6.55 -13.33 -1.87
C LEU A 102 -7.38 -14.55 -2.31
N GLN A 103 -8.01 -14.46 -3.49
CA GLN A 103 -8.76 -15.55 -4.10
C GLN A 103 -7.92 -16.24 -5.19
N MET A 104 -8.11 -17.55 -5.37
CA MET A 104 -7.45 -18.38 -6.39
C MET A 104 -8.27 -18.50 -7.68
#